data_AF-X1USC9-F1
#
_entry.id   AF-X1USC9-F1
#
_cell.length_a   1.000
_cell.length_b   1.000
_cell.length_c   1.000
_cell.angle_alpha   90.00
_cell.angle_beta   90.00
_cell.angle_gamma   90.00
#
_symmetry.space_group_name_H-M   'P 1'
#
loop_
_entity.id
_entity.type
_entity.pdbx_description
1 polymer ?
#
loop_
_entity_poly.entity_id
_entity_poly.type
_entity_poly.pdbx_seq_one_letter_code
_entity_poly.pdbx_strand_id
1 'polypeptide(L)'
;MARTISAARNFYEKKRLTVLPMSYSLQLFITLAGAAAVLIFGSWWTLKFKRIYLDPWPTDSKLTSVFMRMTASDAKPFYACKFIKDNKLEGKMFNYWTEGGFIAWGQQPDPNTGKTPLQLFMDGRAQAAYDRKAYEVWSEIMFGGPLVQIARLRGHKLEDADYVEIGKWITERLKKRNVWVILMPAGQF
;
A
#
# COMPACT_ATOMS: atom_id res chain seq x y z
N MET A 1 39.27 18.58 -3.66
CA MET A 1 40.17 17.44 -3.41
C MET A 1 41.02 17.05 -4.61
N ALA A 2 40.45 16.70 -5.78
CA ALA A 2 41.25 16.24 -6.94
C ALA A 2 42.33 17.23 -7.43
N ARG A 3 42.05 18.54 -7.41
CA ARG A 3 43.03 19.59 -7.77
C ARG A 3 44.19 19.68 -6.76
N THR A 4 43.89 19.52 -5.47
CA THR A 4 44.88 19.52 -4.38
C THR A 4 45.80 18.31 -4.46
N ILE A 5 45.25 17.13 -4.77
CA ILE A 5 46.02 15.89 -4.97
C ILE A 5 46.92 16.00 -6.21
N SER A 6 46.40 16.56 -7.32
CA SER A 6 47.18 16.79 -8.54
C SER A 6 48.33 17.78 -8.33
N ALA A 7 48.06 18.91 -7.67
CA ALA A 7 49.09 19.91 -7.35
C ALA A 7 50.14 19.39 -6.36
N ALA A 8 49.73 18.61 -5.36
CA ALA A 8 50.65 17.98 -4.40
C ALA A 8 51.57 16.97 -5.10
N ARG A 9 51.01 16.07 -5.93
CA ARG A 9 51.81 15.10 -6.69
C ARG A 9 52.81 15.78 -7.64
N ASN A 10 52.39 16.83 -8.35
CA ASN A 10 53.27 17.58 -9.24
C ASN A 10 54.37 18.35 -8.48
N PHE A 11 54.07 18.83 -7.27
CA PHE A 11 55.07 19.45 -6.40
C PHE A 11 56.15 18.43 -5.97
N TYR A 12 55.74 17.22 -5.57
CA TYR A 12 56.69 16.16 -5.20
C TYR A 12 57.54 15.66 -6.38
N GLU A 13 56.95 15.52 -7.58
CA GLU A 13 57.68 14.99 -8.74
C GLU A 13 58.48 16.05 -9.51
N LYS A 14 58.01 17.31 -9.57
CA LYS A 14 58.56 18.35 -10.45
C LYS A 14 58.83 19.70 -9.78
N LYS A 15 58.67 19.82 -8.45
CA LYS A 15 58.82 21.05 -7.65
C LYS A 15 57.97 22.23 -8.14
N ARG A 16 56.84 21.94 -8.81
CA ARG A 16 55.91 22.97 -9.31
C ARG A 16 54.54 22.79 -8.67
N LEU A 17 54.03 23.85 -8.03
CA LEU A 17 52.67 23.92 -7.49
C LEU A 17 51.69 24.31 -8.60
N THR A 18 51.63 23.52 -9.67
CA THR A 18 50.65 23.70 -10.75
C THR A 18 49.78 22.47 -10.88
N VAL A 19 48.49 22.68 -11.14
CA VAL A 19 47.57 21.58 -11.45
C VAL A 19 47.85 21.15 -12.88
N LEU A 20 48.27 19.90 -13.07
CA LEU A 20 48.46 19.37 -14.41
C LEU A 20 47.09 19.14 -15.07
N PRO A 21 46.93 19.48 -16.36
CA PRO A 21 45.76 19.06 -17.11
C PRO A 21 45.69 17.53 -17.07
N MET A 22 44.47 17.00 -16.88
CA MET A 22 44.24 15.57 -16.91
C MET A 22 44.69 15.03 -18.28
N SER A 23 45.47 13.94 -18.29
CA SER A 23 45.87 13.34 -19.55
C SER A 23 44.63 12.89 -20.33
N TYR A 24 44.66 13.03 -21.65
CA TYR A 24 43.53 12.69 -22.50
C TYR A 24 43.03 11.26 -22.26
N SER A 25 43.96 10.31 -22.07
CA SER A 25 43.63 8.91 -21.75
C SER A 25 42.87 8.75 -20.43
N LEU A 26 43.24 9.50 -19.39
CA LEU A 26 42.55 9.46 -18.10
C LEU A 26 41.18 10.13 -18.17
N GLN A 27 41.08 11.25 -18.90
CA GLN A 27 39.80 11.91 -19.15
C GLN A 27 38.85 10.98 -19.91
N LEU A 28 39.32 10.36 -21.00
CA LEU A 28 38.55 9.41 -21.79
C LEU A 28 38.11 8.22 -20.94
N PHE A 29 39.00 7.65 -20.13
CA PHE A 29 38.66 6.55 -19.22
C PHE A 29 37.54 6.93 -18.25
N ILE A 30 37.64 8.08 -17.57
CA ILE A 30 36.62 8.53 -16.61
C ILE A 30 35.29 8.80 -17.32
N THR A 31 35.32 9.41 -18.51
CA THR A 31 34.12 9.65 -19.32
C THR A 31 33.45 8.34 -19.72
N LEU A 32 34.21 7.36 -20.22
CA LEU A 32 33.68 6.05 -20.61
C LEU A 32 33.15 5.27 -19.40
N ALA A 33 33.88 5.28 -18.28
CA ALA A 33 33.46 4.64 -17.04
C ALA A 33 32.18 5.27 -16.48
N GLY A 34 32.08 6.60 -16.52
CA GLY A 34 30.87 7.33 -16.11
C GLY A 34 29.67 7.02 -17.01
N ALA A 35 29.87 7.02 -18.33
CA ALA A 35 28.82 6.66 -19.29
C ALA A 35 28.35 5.20 -19.09
N ALA A 36 29.28 4.26 -18.93
CA ALA A 36 28.97 2.87 -18.64
C ALA A 36 28.20 2.73 -17.33
N ALA A 37 28.61 3.41 -16.26
CA ALA A 37 27.90 3.39 -14.99
C ALA A 37 26.45 3.90 -15.14
N VAL A 38 26.24 5.04 -15.81
CA VAL A 38 24.90 5.59 -16.04
C VAL A 38 24.03 4.62 -16.84
N LEU A 39 24.57 4.01 -17.90
CA LEU A 39 23.83 3.03 -18.71
C LEU A 39 23.48 1.78 -17.92
N ILE A 40 24.40 1.24 -17.12
CA ILE A 40 24.17 0.05 -16.29
C ILE A 40 23.12 0.35 -15.23
N PHE A 41 23.28 1.42 -14.45
CA PHE A 41 22.33 1.78 -13.39
C PHE A 41 20.96 2.16 -13.95
N GLY A 42 20.92 2.94 -15.03
CA GLY A 42 19.69 3.29 -15.72
C GLY A 42 18.95 2.04 -16.21
N SER A 43 19.65 1.15 -16.92
CA SER A 43 19.05 -0.10 -17.41
C SER A 43 18.60 -1.01 -16.28
N TRP A 44 19.42 -1.17 -15.23
CA TRP A 44 19.09 -1.99 -14.07
C TRP A 44 17.87 -1.47 -13.34
N TRP A 45 17.80 -0.15 -13.10
CA TRP A 45 16.65 0.47 -12.46
C TRP A 45 15.39 0.35 -13.31
N THR A 46 15.48 0.63 -14.62
CA THR A 46 14.35 0.47 -15.54
C THR A 46 13.85 -0.97 -15.60
N LEU A 47 14.75 -1.96 -15.63
CA LEU A 47 14.37 -3.38 -15.61
C LEU A 47 13.73 -3.78 -14.29
N LYS A 48 14.25 -3.31 -13.16
CA LYS A 48 13.63 -3.53 -11.84
C LYS A 48 12.27 -2.87 -11.74
N PHE A 49 12.15 -1.62 -12.20
CA PHE A 49 10.90 -0.90 -12.22
C PHE A 49 9.87 -1.63 -13.08
N LYS A 50 10.26 -2.07 -14.29
CA LYS A 50 9.42 -2.89 -15.15
C LYS A 50 9.00 -4.16 -14.42
N ARG A 51 9.94 -4.95 -13.90
CA ARG A 51 9.64 -6.23 -13.27
C ARG A 51 8.78 -6.14 -12.01
N ILE A 52 8.95 -5.09 -11.21
CA ILE A 52 8.28 -4.95 -9.91
C ILE A 52 6.97 -4.17 -10.02
N TYR A 53 6.91 -3.16 -10.89
CA TYR A 53 5.75 -2.27 -10.98
C TYR A 53 4.94 -2.43 -12.27
N LEU A 54 5.53 -2.91 -13.37
CA LEU A 54 4.86 -3.01 -14.67
C LEU A 54 4.58 -4.45 -15.15
N ASP A 55 5.33 -5.46 -14.69
CA ASP A 55 5.18 -6.87 -15.08
C ASP A 55 4.16 -7.66 -14.22
N PRO A 56 3.87 -7.32 -12.94
CA PRO A 56 2.75 -7.90 -12.18
C PRO A 56 1.37 -7.50 -12.75
N TRP A 57 1.33 -7.21 -14.04
CA TRP A 57 0.28 -6.56 -14.77
C TRP A 57 -0.46 -7.56 -15.66
N PRO A 58 -1.81 -7.52 -15.69
CA PRO A 58 -2.70 -6.77 -14.81
C PRO A 58 -3.04 -7.52 -13.51
N THR A 59 -3.28 -6.76 -12.44
CA THR A 59 -3.83 -7.25 -11.16
C THR A 59 -5.32 -7.61 -11.23
N ASP A 60 -6.05 -7.01 -12.19
CA ASP A 60 -7.46 -7.27 -12.46
C ASP A 60 -7.68 -7.51 -13.97
N SER A 61 -8.49 -8.48 -14.36
CA SER A 61 -8.72 -8.82 -15.77
C SER A 61 -9.58 -7.81 -16.55
N LYS A 62 -10.27 -6.89 -15.87
CA LYS A 62 -11.25 -5.94 -16.43
C LYS A 62 -10.83 -4.48 -16.23
N LEU A 63 -10.25 -4.11 -15.09
CA LEU A 63 -9.91 -2.73 -14.74
C LEU A 63 -8.45 -2.37 -15.08
N THR A 64 -8.09 -2.46 -16.37
CA THR A 64 -6.67 -2.50 -16.81
C THR A 64 -6.09 -1.20 -17.42
N SER A 65 -6.87 -0.12 -17.50
CA SER A 65 -6.43 1.13 -18.14
C SER A 65 -5.27 1.79 -17.40
N VAL A 66 -4.43 2.58 -18.09
CA VAL A 66 -3.29 3.32 -17.48
C VAL A 66 -3.75 4.25 -16.35
N PHE A 67 -4.94 4.84 -16.50
CA PHE A 67 -5.53 5.66 -15.45
C PHE A 67 -5.84 4.86 -14.18
N MET A 68 -6.51 3.70 -14.31
CA MET A 68 -6.86 2.84 -13.16
C MET A 68 -5.61 2.45 -12.35
N ARG A 69 -4.47 2.25 -13.02
CA ARG A 69 -3.18 1.95 -12.37
C ARG A 69 -2.64 3.12 -11.59
N MET A 70 -2.57 4.29 -12.24
CA MET A 70 -1.99 5.48 -11.62
C MET A 70 -2.77 5.93 -10.38
N THR A 71 -4.07 5.62 -10.33
CA THR A 71 -4.95 5.96 -9.21
C THR A 71 -5.17 4.80 -8.24
N ALA A 72 -4.60 3.62 -8.49
CA ALA A 72 -4.91 2.36 -7.78
C ALA A 72 -6.43 2.12 -7.66
N SER A 73 -7.17 2.50 -8.70
CA SER A 73 -8.62 2.39 -8.73
C SER A 73 -9.08 0.97 -9.05
N ASP A 74 -8.23 0.12 -9.63
CA ASP A 74 -8.50 -1.31 -9.81
C ASP A 74 -8.83 -2.02 -8.49
N ALA A 75 -8.26 -1.57 -7.38
CA ALA A 75 -8.55 -2.09 -6.04
C ALA A 75 -9.90 -1.59 -5.45
N LYS A 76 -10.59 -0.65 -6.12
CA LYS A 76 -11.82 -0.05 -5.59
C LYS A 76 -13.00 -0.99 -5.82
N PRO A 77 -13.94 -1.08 -4.86
CA PRO A 77 -15.04 -2.03 -4.91
C PRO A 77 -16.18 -1.58 -5.86
N PHE A 78 -15.89 -1.22 -7.11
CA PHE A 78 -16.88 -0.73 -8.09
C PHE A 78 -18.06 -1.69 -8.25
N TYR A 79 -17.77 -2.97 -8.46
CA TYR A 79 -18.80 -4.00 -8.65
C TYR A 79 -19.63 -4.25 -7.39
N ALA A 80 -19.00 -4.21 -6.21
CA ALA A 80 -19.73 -4.33 -4.96
C ALA A 80 -20.62 -3.11 -4.70
N CYS A 81 -20.16 -1.90 -5.02
CA CYS A 81 -20.99 -0.68 -4.93
C CYS A 81 -22.21 -0.77 -5.86
N LYS A 82 -22.01 -1.23 -7.11
CA LYS A 82 -23.12 -1.49 -8.03
C LYS A 82 -24.10 -2.51 -7.47
N PHE A 83 -23.60 -3.62 -6.92
CA PHE A 83 -24.44 -4.65 -6.31
C PHE A 83 -25.25 -4.08 -5.11
N ILE A 84 -24.61 -3.33 -4.22
CA ILE A 84 -25.28 -2.67 -3.07
C ILE A 84 -26.41 -1.77 -3.55
N LYS A 85 -26.14 -0.93 -4.56
CA LYS A 85 -27.11 0.00 -5.12
C LYS A 85 -28.27 -0.70 -5.82
N ASP A 86 -27.96 -1.64 -6.71
CA ASP A 86 -28.96 -2.35 -7.53
C ASP A 86 -29.91 -3.19 -6.64
N ASN A 87 -29.40 -3.72 -5.53
CA ASN A 87 -30.18 -4.53 -4.58
C ASN A 87 -30.75 -3.73 -3.41
N LYS A 88 -30.52 -2.40 -3.35
CA LYS A 88 -31.00 -1.52 -2.27
C LYS A 88 -30.67 -2.07 -0.88
N LEU A 89 -29.41 -2.48 -0.67
CA LEU A 89 -29.00 -3.03 0.62
C LEU A 89 -28.94 -1.92 1.68
N GLU A 90 -29.45 -2.21 2.88
CA GLU A 90 -29.55 -1.24 3.98
C GLU A 90 -29.09 -1.86 5.29
N GLY A 91 -28.68 -1.06 6.27
CA GLY A 91 -28.27 -1.52 7.61
C GLY A 91 -26.81 -1.20 7.90
N LYS A 92 -26.06 -2.10 8.56
CA LYS A 92 -24.64 -1.87 8.88
C LYS A 92 -23.74 -2.93 8.28
N MET A 93 -22.62 -2.47 7.75
CA MET A 93 -21.60 -3.29 7.11
C MET A 93 -20.28 -3.18 7.88
N PHE A 94 -19.59 -4.30 8.07
CA PHE A 94 -18.19 -4.34 8.46
C PHE A 94 -17.32 -4.34 7.21
N ASN A 95 -16.67 -3.20 6.94
CA ASN A 95 -15.83 -2.99 5.76
C ASN A 95 -14.34 -2.86 6.10
N TYR A 96 -13.48 -3.05 5.08
CA TYR A 96 -12.06 -2.76 5.23
C TYR A 96 -11.82 -1.25 5.43
N TRP A 97 -10.91 -0.92 6.34
CA TRP A 97 -10.76 0.44 6.87
C TRP A 97 -10.46 1.49 5.79
N THR A 98 -9.72 1.19 4.72
CA THR A 98 -9.39 2.19 3.68
C THR A 98 -10.47 2.44 2.63
N GLU A 99 -11.51 1.59 2.58
CA GLU A 99 -12.49 1.59 1.49
C GLU A 99 -13.80 2.29 1.84
N GLY A 100 -13.99 2.68 3.10
CA GLY A 100 -15.23 3.28 3.60
C GLY A 100 -15.73 4.41 2.72
N GLY A 101 -14.92 5.43 2.48
CA GLY A 101 -15.35 6.61 1.71
C GLY A 101 -15.79 6.29 0.29
N PHE A 102 -15.14 5.32 -0.36
CA PHE A 102 -15.53 4.88 -1.70
C PHE A 102 -16.86 4.13 -1.69
N ILE A 103 -17.07 3.26 -0.69
CA ILE A 103 -18.33 2.53 -0.51
C ILE A 103 -19.48 3.48 -0.17
N ALA A 104 -19.24 4.53 0.62
CA ALA A 104 -20.25 5.57 0.85
C ALA A 104 -20.58 6.34 -0.43
N TRP A 105 -19.57 6.75 -1.20
CA TRP A 105 -19.76 7.44 -2.47
C TRP A 105 -20.54 6.60 -3.50
N GLY A 106 -20.34 5.28 -3.51
CA GLY A 106 -21.05 4.36 -4.40
C GLY A 106 -22.54 4.16 -4.07
N GLN A 107 -23.02 4.71 -2.95
CA GLN A 107 -24.40 4.61 -2.51
C GLN A 107 -25.20 5.88 -2.78
N GLN A 108 -26.52 5.79 -2.65
CA GLN A 108 -27.43 6.91 -2.83
C GLN A 108 -27.88 7.39 -1.45
N PRO A 109 -27.35 8.52 -0.93
CA PRO A 109 -27.69 8.97 0.41
C PRO A 109 -29.13 9.44 0.49
N ASP A 110 -29.71 9.30 1.68
CA ASP A 110 -31.01 9.88 2.00
C ASP A 110 -30.95 11.42 1.83
N PRO A 111 -31.88 12.04 1.09
CA PRO A 111 -31.81 13.47 0.76
C PRO A 111 -32.05 14.40 1.95
N ASN A 112 -32.68 13.90 3.02
CA ASN A 112 -33.02 14.68 4.20
C ASN A 112 -31.95 14.58 5.29
N THR A 113 -31.26 13.44 5.38
CA THR A 113 -30.28 13.15 6.44
C THR A 113 -28.83 13.07 5.95
N GLY A 114 -28.62 12.91 4.64
CA GLY A 114 -27.31 12.69 4.04
C GLY A 114 -26.70 11.32 4.33
N LYS A 115 -27.39 10.43 5.05
CA LYS A 115 -26.88 9.12 5.44
C LYS A 115 -27.00 8.11 4.31
N THR A 116 -26.00 7.26 4.15
CA THR A 116 -26.06 6.13 3.20
C THR A 116 -26.97 5.02 3.75
N PRO A 117 -27.75 4.31 2.93
CA PRO A 117 -28.62 3.23 3.41
C PRO A 117 -27.84 2.10 4.11
N LEU A 118 -26.69 1.72 3.55
CA LEU A 118 -25.75 0.79 4.16
C LEU A 118 -24.63 1.58 4.86
N GLN A 119 -24.74 1.65 6.17
CA GLN A 119 -23.85 2.36 7.07
C GLN A 119 -22.54 1.60 7.22
N LEU A 120 -21.44 2.33 7.05
CA LEU A 120 -20.08 1.81 7.15
C LEU A 120 -19.70 1.58 8.62
N PHE A 121 -18.78 0.66 8.85
CA PHE A 121 -18.17 0.47 10.17
C PHE A 121 -16.98 1.39 10.39
N MET A 122 -16.17 1.59 9.35
CA MET A 122 -14.93 2.34 9.44
C MET A 122 -14.61 3.03 8.12
N ASP A 123 -14.09 4.25 8.21
CA ASP A 123 -13.42 4.90 7.09
C ASP A 123 -12.15 5.58 7.61
N GLY A 124 -11.04 4.89 7.37
CA GLY A 124 -9.68 5.29 7.69
C GLY A 124 -9.19 6.55 6.96
N ARG A 125 -9.89 6.97 5.90
CA ARG A 125 -9.54 8.17 5.13
C ARG A 125 -10.45 9.36 5.45
N ALA A 126 -11.57 9.12 6.14
CA ALA A 126 -12.46 10.16 6.65
C ALA A 126 -12.22 10.43 8.15
N GLN A 127 -12.84 11.48 8.68
CA GLN A 127 -12.63 11.95 10.06
C GLN A 127 -12.92 10.89 11.14
N ALA A 128 -13.75 9.88 10.86
CA ALA A 128 -13.98 8.75 11.76
C ALA A 128 -12.72 7.90 12.03
N ALA A 129 -11.69 8.01 11.18
CA ALA A 129 -10.37 7.45 11.41
C ALA A 129 -9.63 8.03 12.61
N TYR A 130 -9.93 9.27 13.01
CA TYR A 130 -9.27 9.93 14.14
C TYR A 130 -9.88 9.52 15.48
N ASP A 131 -11.06 8.90 15.50
CA ASP A 131 -11.52 8.23 16.72
C ASP A 131 -10.74 6.92 16.87
N ARG A 132 -9.67 7.01 17.66
CA ARG A 132 -8.83 5.87 18.05
C ARG A 132 -9.67 4.68 18.54
N LYS A 133 -10.78 4.91 19.25
CA LYS A 133 -11.63 3.82 19.75
C LYS A 133 -12.30 3.05 18.62
N ALA A 134 -12.74 3.74 17.57
CA ALA A 134 -13.34 3.10 16.40
C ALA A 134 -12.31 2.20 15.69
N TYR A 135 -11.08 2.70 15.52
CA TYR A 135 -9.98 1.92 14.95
C TYR A 135 -9.57 0.73 15.83
N GLU A 136 -9.49 0.92 17.15
CA GLU A 136 -9.17 -0.17 18.10
C GLU A 136 -10.23 -1.27 18.06
N VAL A 137 -11.51 -0.91 18.05
CA VAL A 137 -12.61 -1.86 17.92
C VAL A 137 -12.56 -2.60 16.58
N TRP A 138 -12.34 -1.87 15.48
CA TRP A 138 -12.20 -2.48 14.15
C TRP A 138 -11.01 -3.46 14.13
N SER A 139 -9.86 -3.05 14.68
CA SER A 139 -8.63 -3.86 14.72
C SER A 139 -8.79 -5.10 15.59
N GLU A 140 -9.44 -4.98 16.75
CA GLU A 140 -9.73 -6.12 17.63
C GLU A 140 -10.54 -7.18 16.88
N ILE A 141 -11.58 -6.75 16.15
CA ILE A 141 -12.44 -7.66 15.37
C ILE A 141 -11.67 -8.25 14.19
N MET A 142 -11.00 -7.41 13.40
CA MET A 142 -10.29 -7.81 12.18
C MET A 142 -9.16 -8.80 12.47
N PHE A 143 -8.45 -8.65 13.60
CA PHE A 143 -7.34 -9.52 13.97
C PHE A 143 -7.76 -10.77 14.77
N GLY A 144 -9.06 -11.05 14.90
CA GLY A 144 -9.55 -12.26 15.55
C GLY A 144 -9.51 -12.24 17.08
N GLY A 145 -9.39 -11.05 17.68
CA GLY A 145 -9.59 -10.85 19.11
C GLY A 145 -8.48 -11.40 20.02
N PRO A 146 -8.78 -11.55 21.32
CA PRO A 146 -7.79 -11.91 22.34
C PRO A 146 -7.11 -13.26 22.10
N LEU A 147 -7.81 -14.24 21.53
CA LEU A 147 -7.25 -15.58 21.28
C LEU A 147 -6.05 -15.49 20.33
N VAL A 148 -6.22 -14.83 19.18
CA VAL A 148 -5.12 -14.62 18.21
C VAL A 148 -3.99 -13.80 18.81
N GLN A 149 -4.32 -12.77 19.60
CA GLN A 149 -3.30 -11.94 20.27
C GLN A 149 -2.46 -12.77 21.24
N ILE A 150 -3.10 -13.59 22.08
CA ILE A 150 -2.41 -14.47 23.03
C ILE A 150 -1.57 -15.51 22.30
N ALA A 151 -2.12 -16.15 21.25
CA ALA A 151 -1.39 -17.13 20.46
C ALA A 151 -0.11 -16.52 19.85
N ARG A 152 -0.24 -15.32 19.27
CA ARG A 152 0.91 -14.58 18.71
C ARG A 152 1.95 -14.21 19.76
N LEU A 153 1.52 -13.71 20.92
CA LEU A 153 2.42 -13.34 22.02
C LEU A 153 3.16 -14.55 22.60
N ARG A 154 2.52 -15.72 22.61
CA ARG A 154 3.07 -16.98 23.14
C ARG A 154 3.76 -17.85 22.10
N GLY A 155 3.79 -17.41 20.83
CA GLY A 155 4.33 -18.22 19.73
C GLY A 155 3.56 -19.53 19.48
N HIS A 156 2.29 -19.59 19.89
CA HIS A 156 1.44 -20.75 19.69
C HIS A 156 0.87 -20.74 18.26
N LYS A 157 0.86 -21.89 17.59
CA LYS A 157 0.24 -22.05 16.28
C LYS A 157 -1.24 -22.38 16.49
N LEU A 158 -2.12 -21.62 15.84
CA LEU A 158 -3.56 -21.86 15.90
C LEU A 158 -3.92 -23.21 15.28
N GLU A 159 -4.84 -23.92 15.93
CA GLU A 159 -5.43 -25.18 15.46
C GLU A 159 -6.86 -24.95 14.92
N ASP A 160 -7.44 -25.95 14.26
CA ASP A 160 -8.78 -25.85 13.67
C ASP A 160 -9.86 -25.45 14.69
N ALA A 161 -9.74 -25.94 15.93
CA ALA A 161 -10.64 -25.57 17.03
C ALA A 161 -10.55 -24.08 17.39
N ASP A 162 -9.35 -23.48 17.32
CA ASP A 162 -9.16 -22.05 17.59
C ASP A 162 -9.87 -21.20 16.54
N TYR A 163 -9.82 -21.60 15.27
CA TYR A 163 -10.51 -20.87 14.19
C TYR A 163 -12.03 -20.86 14.38
N VAL A 164 -12.61 -21.95 14.90
CA VAL A 164 -14.04 -22.00 15.24
C VAL A 164 -14.35 -21.00 16.36
N GLU A 165 -13.54 -20.95 17.42
CA GLU A 165 -13.73 -20.02 18.54
C GLU A 165 -13.53 -18.56 18.12
N ILE A 166 -12.52 -18.28 17.27
CA ILE A 166 -12.32 -16.96 16.67
C ILE A 166 -13.56 -16.55 15.86
N GLY A 167 -14.09 -17.44 15.02
CA GLY A 167 -15.29 -17.21 14.22
C GLY A 167 -16.52 -16.91 15.07
N LYS A 168 -16.76 -17.67 16.14
CA LYS A 168 -17.83 -17.40 17.12
C LYS A 168 -17.66 -16.03 17.77
N TRP A 169 -16.46 -15.72 18.24
CA TRP A 169 -16.15 -14.46 18.89
C TRP A 169 -16.37 -13.27 17.93
N ILE A 170 -15.88 -13.33 16.68
CA ILE A 170 -16.12 -12.31 15.65
C ILE A 170 -17.62 -12.15 15.43
N THR A 171 -18.35 -13.26 15.27
CA THR A 171 -19.80 -13.25 15.04
C THR A 171 -20.55 -12.55 16.17
N GLU A 172 -20.21 -12.81 17.43
CA GLU A 172 -20.80 -12.12 18.58
C GLU A 172 -20.52 -10.61 18.58
N ARG A 173 -19.28 -10.22 18.26
CA ARG A 173 -18.89 -8.80 18.19
C ARG A 173 -19.64 -8.05 17.10
N LEU A 174 -19.85 -8.68 15.95
CA LEU A 174 -20.59 -8.11 14.82
C LEU A 174 -22.10 -8.04 15.12
N LYS A 175 -22.69 -9.10 15.70
CA LYS A 175 -24.09 -9.12 16.14
C LYS A 175 -24.40 -8.02 17.15
N LYS A 176 -23.55 -7.83 18.16
CA LYS A 176 -23.68 -6.74 19.16
C LYS A 176 -23.72 -5.34 18.54
N ARG A 177 -23.23 -5.18 17.31
CA ARG A 177 -23.18 -3.90 16.59
C ARG A 177 -24.21 -3.80 15.47
N ASN A 178 -25.08 -4.81 15.32
CA ASN A 178 -26.06 -4.95 14.24
C ASN A 178 -25.43 -4.95 12.85
N VAL A 179 -24.20 -5.46 12.72
CA VAL A 179 -23.59 -5.71 11.42
C VAL A 179 -24.22 -6.95 10.81
N TRP A 180 -24.64 -6.85 9.56
CA TRP A 180 -25.18 -8.00 8.82
C TRP A 180 -24.44 -8.27 7.50
N VAL A 181 -23.69 -7.29 6.95
CA VAL A 181 -22.80 -7.50 5.79
C VAL A 181 -21.35 -7.39 6.20
N ILE A 182 -20.50 -8.26 5.64
CA ILE A 182 -19.05 -8.11 5.69
C ILE A 182 -18.57 -7.86 4.26
N LEU A 183 -17.81 -6.79 4.03
CA LEU A 183 -17.22 -6.46 2.74
C LEU A 183 -15.73 -6.25 2.89
N MET A 184 -14.96 -7.19 2.37
CA MET A 184 -13.51 -7.18 2.46
C MET A 184 -12.87 -7.46 1.09
N PRO A 185 -11.76 -6.79 0.75
CA PRO A 185 -11.02 -7.08 -0.46
C PRO A 185 -10.32 -8.44 -0.36
N ALA A 186 -10.41 -9.24 -1.41
CA ALA A 186 -9.87 -10.60 -1.44
C ALA A 186 -8.34 -10.68 -1.22
N GLY A 187 -7.60 -9.62 -1.57
CA GLY A 187 -6.14 -9.57 -1.45
C GLY A 187 -5.59 -9.03 -0.12
N GLN A 188 -6.42 -8.80 0.91
CA GLN A 188 -6.00 -8.27 2.21
C GLN A 188 -6.08 -9.32 3.35
N PHE A 189 -6.11 -10.61 3.01
CA PHE A 189 -6.21 -11.73 3.94
C PHE A 189 -4.96 -12.60 3.92
#